data_AF-A0A2R6MI82-F1
#
_entry.id   AF-A0A2R6MI82-F1
#
_cell.length_a   1.000
_cell.length_b   1.000
_cell.length_c   1.000
_cell.angle_alpha   90.00
_cell.angle_beta   90.00
_cell.angle_gamma   90.00
#
_symmetry.space_group_name_H-M   'P 1'
#
loop_
_entity.id
_entity.type
_entity.pdbx_description
1 polymer ?
#
loop_
_entity_poly.entity_id
_entity_poly.type
_entity_poly.pdbx_seq_one_letter_code
_entity_poly.pdbx_strand_id
1 'polypeptide(L)'
;MAAVLAAAPLLLVAGDALLLGEDGPFFELFARSEEFESGQLFGLGSFALAAAAVVAFAVGTPLSVVAAVTAVFTLTGGRVGAAVAIARGRGTFASMLAFVLAAIAWGATGTVAAGFVADGTPFGSFTPTQIGFFPAAGAVTAALLRDMFGGRDAPLILVSVAVVVWLCANIAPTVPLTRFVVGVIATTLLGYVAYGLGTASIAGMLTGMLLALFAVVLGGYGWFALLVTFFGLGALASKFRYDDKADRGIAEANDGARGSGNVLANSAVALAAVVGYAATVGPEPTLAAAFRLAFAGSVATALADTFSSEFGGLFDNPRLITTLGTVEPGTDGAITWQGELFGLTGAGLIAGLAALGFGLDAPTTGLVVVGGLVGMTADSLLGATLEGGRVGNQTVNFLATLSGGVTAGVLFVLV
;
A
#
# COMPACT_ATOMS: atom_id res chain seq x y z
N MET A 1 33.65 10.48 -8.65
CA MET A 1 34.52 9.28 -8.59
C MET A 1 33.89 8.17 -7.76
N ALA A 2 33.54 8.39 -6.49
CA ALA A 2 32.93 7.36 -5.63
C ALA A 2 31.61 6.76 -6.18
N ALA A 3 30.70 7.59 -6.69
CA ALA A 3 29.44 7.12 -7.30
C ALA A 3 29.67 6.19 -8.51
N VAL A 4 30.64 6.53 -9.36
CA VAL A 4 31.01 5.73 -10.54
C VAL A 4 31.63 4.40 -10.12
N LEU A 5 32.50 4.40 -9.10
CA LEU A 5 33.09 3.17 -8.57
C LEU A 5 32.05 2.24 -7.93
N ALA A 6 31.08 2.80 -7.21
CA ALA A 6 29.99 2.02 -6.61
C ALA A 6 29.06 1.38 -7.66
N ALA A 7 28.83 2.06 -8.78
CA ALA A 7 27.99 1.56 -9.88
C ALA A 7 28.75 0.69 -10.89
N ALA A 8 30.09 0.70 -10.89
CA ALA A 8 30.92 0.03 -11.89
C ALA A 8 30.59 -1.47 -12.10
N PRO A 9 30.40 -2.30 -11.06
CA PRO A 9 30.05 -3.71 -11.26
C PRO A 9 28.73 -3.90 -12.02
N LEU A 10 27.74 -3.03 -11.76
CA LEU A 10 26.43 -3.08 -12.41
C LEU A 10 26.49 -2.54 -13.84
N LEU A 11 27.31 -1.52 -14.09
CA LEU A 11 27.59 -1.02 -15.44
C LEU A 11 28.31 -2.06 -16.31
N LEU A 12 29.18 -2.87 -15.73
CA LEU A 12 29.83 -3.99 -16.44
C LEU A 12 28.81 -5.05 -16.85
N VAL A 13 27.89 -5.44 -15.95
CA VAL A 13 26.79 -6.36 -16.27
C VAL A 13 25.87 -5.79 -17.35
N ALA A 14 25.57 -4.49 -17.29
CA ALA A 14 24.79 -3.82 -18.32
C ALA A 14 25.50 -3.79 -19.68
N GLY A 15 26.81 -3.53 -19.68
CA GLY A 15 27.65 -3.55 -20.88
C GLY A 15 27.69 -4.94 -21.52
N ASP A 16 27.88 -6.00 -20.73
CA ASP A 16 27.81 -7.38 -21.21
C ASP A 16 26.45 -7.69 -21.85
N ALA A 17 25.37 -7.40 -21.13
CA ALA A 17 24.01 -7.69 -21.55
C ALA A 17 23.56 -6.96 -22.83
N LEU A 18 24.00 -5.71 -23.02
CA LEU A 18 23.52 -4.84 -24.10
C LEU A 18 24.50 -4.70 -25.27
N LEU A 19 25.81 -4.84 -25.02
CA LEU A 19 26.85 -4.65 -26.04
C LEU A 19 27.42 -5.96 -26.54
N LEU A 20 27.60 -6.96 -25.66
CA LEU A 20 28.09 -8.29 -26.07
C LEU A 20 26.93 -9.20 -26.47
N GLY A 21 25.77 -9.08 -25.81
CA GLY A 21 24.56 -9.81 -26.23
C GLY A 21 24.82 -11.32 -26.28
N GLU A 22 24.51 -11.96 -27.40
CA GLU A 22 24.73 -13.39 -27.65
C GLU A 22 26.18 -13.88 -27.53
N ASP A 23 27.15 -12.99 -27.76
CA ASP A 23 28.58 -13.30 -27.60
C ASP A 23 29.05 -13.20 -26.13
N GLY A 24 28.18 -12.76 -25.23
CA GLY A 24 28.46 -12.55 -23.81
C GLY A 24 28.30 -13.81 -22.95
N PRO A 25 29.11 -13.99 -21.90
CA PRO A 25 29.02 -15.12 -20.96
C PRO A 25 27.67 -15.21 -20.22
N PHE A 26 26.88 -14.13 -20.18
CA PHE A 26 25.59 -14.10 -19.51
C PHE A 26 24.41 -14.46 -20.41
N PHE A 27 24.60 -14.59 -21.73
CA PHE A 27 23.49 -14.79 -22.67
C PHE A 27 22.71 -16.07 -22.43
N GLU A 28 23.37 -17.23 -22.51
CA GLU A 28 22.71 -18.53 -22.32
C GLU A 28 22.09 -18.67 -20.93
N LEU A 29 22.62 -17.96 -19.93
CA LEU A 29 22.16 -18.06 -18.54
C LEU A 29 20.91 -17.22 -18.25
N PHE A 30 20.76 -16.07 -18.92
CA PHE A 30 19.71 -15.10 -18.59
C PHE A 30 18.73 -14.78 -19.72
N ALA A 31 19.01 -15.21 -20.96
CA ALA A 31 18.14 -14.96 -22.10
C ALA A 31 16.75 -15.57 -21.90
N ARG A 32 15.72 -14.76 -22.09
CA ARG A 32 14.34 -15.22 -22.21
C ARG A 32 14.05 -15.70 -23.62
N SER A 33 12.97 -16.47 -23.78
CA SER A 33 12.52 -16.98 -25.09
C SER A 33 12.43 -15.88 -26.16
N GLU A 34 11.98 -14.68 -25.78
CA GLU A 34 11.87 -13.50 -26.66
C GLU A 34 13.24 -12.84 -26.97
N GLU A 35 14.24 -13.03 -26.11
CA GLU A 35 15.57 -12.41 -26.23
C GLU A 35 16.55 -13.28 -27.03
N PHE A 36 16.23 -14.57 -27.23
CA PHE A 36 16.94 -15.43 -28.19
C PHE A 36 16.74 -14.96 -29.64
N GLU A 37 15.63 -14.28 -29.94
CA GLU A 37 15.39 -13.74 -31.29
C GLU A 37 16.11 -12.39 -31.52
N SER A 38 16.31 -11.60 -30.47
CA SER A 38 16.93 -10.27 -30.57
C SER A 38 18.46 -10.28 -30.41
N GLY A 39 19.04 -11.40 -29.93
CA GLY A 39 20.48 -11.51 -29.65
C GLY A 39 20.98 -10.61 -28.52
N GLN A 40 20.07 -9.99 -27.75
CA GLN A 40 20.40 -9.02 -26.68
C GLN A 40 19.57 -9.23 -25.41
N LEU A 41 20.22 -9.11 -24.25
CA LEU A 41 19.59 -9.28 -22.93
C LEU A 41 18.99 -7.97 -22.41
N PHE A 42 18.01 -7.41 -23.12
CA PHE A 42 17.39 -6.13 -22.75
C PHE A 42 16.86 -6.11 -21.31
N GLY A 43 16.29 -7.22 -20.83
CA GLY A 43 15.77 -7.34 -19.47
C GLY A 43 16.85 -7.28 -18.40
N LEU A 44 18.00 -7.94 -18.62
CA LEU A 44 19.15 -7.89 -17.70
C LEU A 44 19.84 -6.53 -17.76
N GLY A 45 20.08 -6.03 -18.98
CA GLY A 45 20.74 -4.76 -19.22
C GLY A 45 19.98 -3.56 -18.63
N SER A 46 18.68 -3.47 -18.89
CA SER A 46 17.84 -2.39 -18.33
C SER A 46 17.77 -2.44 -16.79
N PHE A 47 17.69 -3.63 -16.20
CA PHE A 47 17.74 -3.80 -14.75
C PHE A 47 19.09 -3.40 -14.16
N ALA A 48 20.20 -3.82 -14.78
CA ALA A 48 21.55 -3.50 -14.33
C ALA A 48 21.84 -1.99 -14.44
N LEU A 49 21.38 -1.33 -15.50
CA LEU A 49 21.43 0.13 -15.62
C LEU A 49 20.61 0.84 -14.55
N ALA A 50 19.39 0.37 -14.28
CA ALA A 50 18.56 0.92 -13.22
C ALA A 50 19.21 0.77 -11.84
N ALA A 51 19.77 -0.40 -11.55
CA ALA A 51 20.50 -0.64 -10.31
C ALA A 51 21.75 0.23 -10.21
N ALA A 52 22.51 0.37 -11.30
CA ALA A 52 23.66 1.26 -11.36
C ALA A 52 23.25 2.71 -11.08
N ALA A 53 22.16 3.18 -11.67
CA ALA A 53 21.63 4.52 -11.46
C ALA A 53 21.18 4.75 -10.01
N VAL A 54 20.44 3.80 -9.42
CA VAL A 54 19.99 3.88 -8.01
C VAL A 54 21.17 3.88 -7.05
N VAL A 55 22.17 3.01 -7.25
CA VAL A 55 23.37 2.95 -6.40
C VAL A 55 24.24 4.19 -6.60
N ALA A 56 24.44 4.67 -7.83
CA ALA A 56 25.18 5.90 -8.09
C ALA A 56 24.48 7.12 -7.46
N PHE A 57 23.16 7.20 -7.58
CA PHE A 57 22.36 8.25 -6.96
C PHE A 57 22.43 8.19 -5.44
N ALA A 58 22.49 7.00 -4.83
CA ALA A 58 22.64 6.86 -3.38
C ALA A 58 23.95 7.48 -2.84
N VAL A 59 24.99 7.58 -3.65
CA VAL A 59 26.25 8.18 -3.21
C VAL A 59 26.13 9.70 -3.15
N GLY A 60 26.04 10.22 -1.92
CA GLY A 60 26.00 11.66 -1.66
C GLY A 60 24.60 12.28 -1.74
N THR A 61 23.55 11.47 -1.77
CA THR A 61 22.15 11.93 -1.60
C THR A 61 21.57 11.41 -0.29
N PRO A 62 20.36 11.85 0.10
CA PRO A 62 19.67 11.26 1.25
C PRO A 62 19.40 9.75 1.08
N LEU A 63 19.38 9.23 -0.17
CA LEU A 63 19.18 7.81 -0.44
C LEU A 63 20.38 7.01 0.08
N SER A 64 20.27 6.38 1.25
CA SER A 64 21.41 5.65 1.83
C SER A 64 21.82 4.46 0.94
N VAL A 65 23.12 4.15 0.91
CA VAL A 65 23.66 2.98 0.20
C VAL A 65 22.99 1.69 0.69
N VAL A 66 22.69 1.61 1.99
CA VAL A 66 21.93 0.50 2.58
C VAL A 66 20.56 0.33 1.94
N ALA A 67 19.81 1.42 1.73
CA ALA A 67 18.50 1.35 1.11
C ALA A 67 18.57 0.90 -0.36
N ALA A 68 19.53 1.43 -1.12
CA ALA A 68 19.76 1.04 -2.51
C ALA A 68 20.12 -0.44 -2.65
N VAL A 69 21.08 -0.93 -1.85
CA VAL A 69 21.49 -2.35 -1.88
C VAL A 69 20.36 -3.26 -1.41
N THR A 70 19.64 -2.89 -0.35
CA THR A 70 18.47 -3.64 0.13
C THR A 70 17.42 -3.78 -0.97
N ALA A 71 17.15 -2.72 -1.74
CA ALA A 71 16.19 -2.77 -2.85
C ALA A 71 16.62 -3.71 -3.98
N VAL A 72 17.89 -3.64 -4.40
CA VAL A 72 18.46 -4.53 -5.42
C VAL A 72 18.36 -5.99 -4.97
N PHE A 73 18.75 -6.29 -3.73
CA PHE A 73 18.66 -7.64 -3.17
C PHE A 73 17.20 -8.09 -3.05
N THR A 74 16.31 -7.26 -2.54
CA THR A 74 14.88 -7.60 -2.43
C THR A 74 14.30 -8.03 -3.79
N LEU A 75 14.56 -7.26 -4.85
CA LEU A 75 14.02 -7.55 -6.17
C LEU A 75 14.68 -8.76 -6.86
N THR A 76 15.99 -8.93 -6.72
CA THR A 76 16.71 -10.08 -7.28
C THR A 76 16.35 -11.39 -6.58
N GLY A 77 16.32 -11.39 -5.25
CA GLY A 77 15.94 -12.56 -4.45
C GLY A 77 14.51 -13.00 -4.75
N GLY A 78 13.58 -12.05 -4.83
CA GLY A 78 12.20 -12.35 -5.18
C GLY A 78 12.07 -12.98 -6.57
N ARG A 79 12.79 -12.47 -7.56
CA ARG A 79 12.80 -13.05 -8.92
C ARG A 79 13.28 -14.48 -8.94
N VAL A 80 14.35 -14.79 -8.21
CA VAL A 80 14.86 -16.15 -8.07
C VAL A 80 13.82 -17.05 -7.41
N GLY A 81 13.20 -16.61 -6.31
CA GLY A 81 12.14 -17.36 -5.63
C GLY A 81 10.95 -17.68 -6.54
N ALA A 82 10.48 -16.68 -7.29
CA ALA A 82 9.41 -16.87 -8.28
C ALA A 82 9.81 -17.85 -9.38
N ALA A 83 11.01 -17.71 -9.94
CA ALA A 83 11.50 -18.58 -11.01
C ALA A 83 11.60 -20.05 -10.56
N VAL A 84 12.10 -20.30 -9.35
CA VAL A 84 12.15 -21.66 -8.77
C VAL A 84 10.75 -22.25 -8.58
N ALA A 85 9.78 -21.45 -8.14
CA ALA A 85 8.40 -21.91 -8.01
C ALA A 85 7.77 -22.27 -9.36
N ILE A 86 7.95 -21.42 -10.37
CA ILE A 86 7.46 -21.64 -11.74
C ILE A 86 8.10 -22.89 -12.35
N ALA A 87 9.43 -23.05 -12.20
CA ALA A 87 10.15 -24.24 -12.69
C ALA A 87 9.67 -25.55 -12.05
N ARG A 88 9.09 -25.48 -10.85
CA ARG A 88 8.46 -26.62 -10.16
C ARG A 88 6.97 -26.78 -10.46
N GLY A 89 6.45 -26.10 -11.49
CA GLY A 89 5.05 -26.17 -11.91
C GLY A 89 4.06 -25.60 -10.89
N ARG A 90 4.49 -24.66 -10.04
CA ARG A 90 3.62 -24.02 -9.04
C ARG A 90 2.77 -22.92 -9.69
N GLY A 91 1.52 -22.78 -9.23
CA GLY A 91 0.59 -21.76 -9.72
C GLY A 91 1.00 -20.32 -9.35
N THR A 92 0.24 -19.35 -9.86
CA THR A 92 0.51 -17.91 -9.71
C THR A 92 0.65 -17.48 -8.25
N PHE A 93 -0.28 -17.88 -7.38
CA PHE A 93 -0.25 -17.52 -5.96
C PHE A 93 0.98 -18.06 -5.24
N ALA A 94 1.34 -19.33 -5.48
CA ALA A 94 2.52 -19.95 -4.90
C ALA A 94 3.83 -19.31 -5.40
N SER A 95 3.86 -18.86 -6.66
CA SER A 95 5.00 -18.14 -7.23
C SER A 95 5.15 -16.73 -6.65
N MET A 96 4.04 -16.04 -6.39
CA MET A 96 4.03 -14.76 -5.67
C MET A 96 4.48 -14.93 -4.22
N LEU A 97 4.02 -15.97 -3.52
CA LEU A 97 4.48 -16.26 -2.16
C LEU A 97 5.98 -16.55 -2.12
N ALA A 98 6.47 -17.37 -3.06
CA ALA A 98 7.90 -17.65 -3.18
C ALA A 98 8.71 -16.38 -3.50
N PHE A 99 8.16 -15.47 -4.32
CA PHE A 99 8.74 -14.16 -4.56
C PHE A 99 8.89 -13.37 -3.26
N VAL A 100 7.80 -13.18 -2.51
CA VAL A 100 7.81 -12.34 -1.30
C VAL A 100 8.76 -12.91 -0.25
N LEU A 101 8.72 -14.21 0.01
CA LEU A 101 9.58 -14.84 1.02
C LEU A 101 11.07 -14.77 0.66
N ALA A 102 11.42 -15.06 -0.61
CA ALA A 102 12.80 -14.96 -1.07
C ALA A 102 13.28 -13.50 -1.12
N ALA A 103 12.41 -12.56 -1.47
CA ALA A 103 12.69 -11.13 -1.46
C ALA A 103 12.99 -10.63 -0.04
N ILE A 104 12.22 -11.04 0.97
CA ILE A 104 12.47 -10.69 2.37
C ILE A 104 13.82 -11.24 2.84
N ALA A 105 14.06 -12.53 2.61
CA ALA A 105 15.29 -13.18 3.06
C ALA A 105 16.53 -12.57 2.39
N TRP A 106 16.51 -12.42 1.07
CA TRP A 106 17.64 -11.84 0.33
C TRP A 106 17.79 -10.34 0.62
N GLY A 107 16.70 -9.59 0.70
CA GLY A 107 16.71 -8.19 1.11
C GLY A 107 17.37 -7.99 2.47
N ALA A 108 17.06 -8.82 3.47
CA ALA A 108 17.69 -8.78 4.78
C ALA A 108 19.21 -9.01 4.72
N THR A 109 19.67 -9.96 3.89
CA THR A 109 21.12 -10.14 3.66
C THR A 109 21.76 -8.91 3.03
N GLY A 110 21.07 -8.26 2.09
CA GLY A 110 21.51 -7.01 1.47
C GLY A 110 21.62 -5.88 2.47
N THR A 111 20.64 -5.75 3.39
CA THR A 111 20.67 -4.75 4.47
C THR A 111 21.87 -4.97 5.40
N VAL A 112 22.10 -6.20 5.85
CA VAL A 112 23.21 -6.53 6.74
C VAL A 112 24.56 -6.32 6.06
N ALA A 113 24.72 -6.81 4.82
CA ALA A 113 25.95 -6.66 4.06
C ALA A 113 26.27 -5.19 3.80
N ALA A 114 25.27 -4.40 3.36
CA ALA A 114 25.47 -2.98 3.11
C ALA A 114 25.74 -2.20 4.39
N GLY A 115 25.03 -2.46 5.48
CA GLY A 115 25.28 -1.80 6.76
C GLY A 115 26.66 -2.12 7.33
N PHE A 116 27.15 -3.35 7.14
CA PHE A 116 28.50 -3.74 7.54
C PHE A 116 29.57 -3.06 6.69
N VAL A 117 29.42 -3.05 5.36
CA VAL A 117 30.43 -2.53 4.44
C VAL A 117 30.42 -1.00 4.35
N ALA A 118 29.24 -0.39 4.24
CA ALA A 118 29.10 1.04 4.02
C ALA A 118 29.15 1.84 5.33
N ASP A 119 28.47 1.36 6.38
CA ASP A 119 28.31 2.09 7.64
C ASP A 119 29.20 1.53 8.78
N GLY A 120 29.91 0.43 8.55
CA GLY A 120 30.73 -0.23 9.58
C GLY A 120 29.91 -0.85 10.72
N THR A 121 28.62 -1.10 10.50
CA THR A 121 27.69 -1.61 11.52
C THR A 121 28.05 -3.05 11.89
N PRO A 122 28.35 -3.36 13.17
CA PRO A 122 28.61 -4.73 13.60
C PRO A 122 27.44 -5.68 13.35
N PHE A 123 27.71 -6.95 13.02
CA PHE A 123 26.67 -7.95 12.74
C PHE A 123 25.61 -8.12 13.85
N GLY A 124 25.95 -7.84 15.12
CA GLY A 124 25.04 -7.97 16.25
C GLY A 124 24.21 -6.72 16.58
N SER A 125 24.43 -5.59 15.90
CA SER A 125 23.77 -4.32 16.23
C SER A 125 22.57 -3.98 15.34
N PHE A 126 22.23 -4.84 14.38
CA PHE A 126 21.08 -4.61 13.51
C PHE A 126 19.77 -4.80 14.26
N THR A 127 18.86 -3.84 14.12
CA THR A 127 17.54 -3.91 14.75
C THR A 127 16.61 -4.84 13.96
N PRO A 128 15.58 -5.43 14.60
CA PRO A 128 14.52 -6.17 13.90
C PRO A 128 13.85 -5.37 12.78
N THR A 129 13.78 -4.05 12.90
CA THR A 129 13.19 -3.19 11.86
C THR A 129 14.09 -3.08 10.63
N GLN A 130 15.41 -2.99 10.82
CA GLN A 130 16.36 -2.96 9.71
C GLN A 130 16.33 -4.28 8.91
N ILE A 131 16.44 -5.42 9.60
CA ILE A 131 16.53 -6.73 8.91
C ILE A 131 15.18 -7.35 8.56
N GLY A 132 14.10 -6.82 9.12
CA GLY A 132 12.74 -7.35 8.92
C GLY A 132 11.84 -6.39 8.15
N PHE A 133 11.58 -5.21 8.72
CA PHE A 133 10.58 -4.28 8.17
C PHE A 133 11.01 -3.68 6.82
N PHE A 134 12.26 -3.26 6.67
CA PHE A 134 12.75 -2.67 5.41
C PHE A 134 12.62 -3.64 4.23
N PRO A 135 13.16 -4.87 4.30
CA PRO A 135 13.00 -5.83 3.21
C PRO A 135 11.55 -6.32 3.06
N ALA A 136 10.74 -6.38 4.12
CA ALA A 136 9.31 -6.72 4.01
C ALA A 136 8.50 -5.65 3.27
N ALA A 137 8.67 -4.37 3.62
CA ALA A 137 8.04 -3.26 2.91
C ALA A 137 8.46 -3.24 1.43
N GLY A 138 9.75 -3.44 1.16
CA GLY A 138 10.27 -3.54 -0.20
C GLY A 138 9.72 -4.75 -0.96
N ALA A 139 9.64 -5.91 -0.32
CA ALA A 139 9.18 -7.16 -0.95
C ALA A 139 7.70 -7.10 -1.34
N VAL A 140 6.84 -6.61 -0.44
CA VAL A 140 5.41 -6.46 -0.73
C VAL A 140 5.19 -5.39 -1.81
N THR A 141 5.93 -4.27 -1.76
CA THR A 141 5.89 -3.25 -2.83
C THR A 141 6.32 -3.84 -4.18
N ALA A 142 7.43 -4.59 -4.20
CA ALA A 142 7.93 -5.22 -5.41
C ALA A 142 6.93 -6.24 -5.98
N ALA A 143 6.30 -7.05 -5.12
CA ALA A 143 5.29 -8.02 -5.52
C ALA A 143 4.06 -7.33 -6.09
N LEU A 144 3.58 -6.25 -5.45
CA LEU A 144 2.44 -5.45 -5.90
C LEU A 144 2.69 -4.87 -7.29
N LEU A 145 3.80 -4.16 -7.46
CA LEU A 145 4.12 -3.52 -8.74
C LEU A 145 4.41 -4.55 -9.84
N ARG A 146 4.98 -5.70 -9.49
CA ARG A 146 5.16 -6.80 -10.44
C ARG A 146 3.83 -7.34 -10.94
N ASP A 147 2.83 -7.48 -10.06
CA ASP A 147 1.48 -7.91 -10.42
C ASP A 147 0.79 -6.85 -11.30
N MET A 148 0.88 -5.57 -10.93
CA MET A 148 0.27 -4.46 -11.67
C MET A 148 0.88 -4.23 -13.06
N PHE A 149 2.20 -4.39 -13.21
CA PHE A 149 2.92 -4.14 -14.47
C PHE A 149 3.26 -5.42 -15.27
N GLY A 150 2.67 -6.56 -14.90
CA GLY A 150 2.93 -7.84 -15.58
C GLY A 150 4.40 -8.25 -15.61
N GLY A 151 5.20 -7.81 -14.63
CA GLY A 151 6.62 -8.12 -14.50
C GLY A 151 7.58 -7.52 -15.55
N ARG A 152 7.12 -6.60 -16.40
CA ARG A 152 7.93 -5.98 -17.47
C ARG A 152 8.77 -4.80 -17.00
N ASP A 153 8.29 -4.00 -16.04
CA ASP A 153 8.92 -2.74 -15.64
C ASP A 153 9.97 -2.89 -14.52
N ALA A 154 11.01 -3.70 -14.78
CA ALA A 154 12.11 -3.93 -13.84
C ALA A 154 12.72 -2.64 -13.25
N PRO A 155 12.99 -1.58 -14.04
CA PRO A 155 13.58 -0.35 -13.53
C PRO A 155 12.65 0.42 -12.60
N LEU A 156 11.38 0.57 -12.99
CA LEU A 156 10.39 1.31 -12.21
C LEU A 156 10.16 0.63 -10.86
N ILE A 157 9.99 -0.70 -10.85
CA ILE A 157 9.82 -1.47 -9.62
C ILE A 157 11.04 -1.27 -8.71
N LEU A 158 12.26 -1.33 -9.25
CA LEU A 158 13.47 -1.15 -8.45
C LEU A 158 13.54 0.24 -7.81
N VAL A 159 13.25 1.30 -8.58
CA VAL A 159 13.26 2.68 -8.07
C VAL A 159 12.19 2.85 -6.99
N SER A 160 10.97 2.37 -7.21
CA SER A 160 9.90 2.43 -6.22
C SER A 160 10.26 1.70 -4.92
N VAL A 161 10.84 0.50 -5.03
CA VAL A 161 11.31 -0.26 -3.86
C VAL A 161 12.43 0.49 -3.14
N ALA A 162 13.39 1.08 -3.85
CA ALA A 162 14.46 1.88 -3.27
C ALA A 162 13.92 3.09 -2.49
N VAL A 163 12.93 3.80 -3.04
CA VAL A 163 12.27 4.92 -2.36
C VAL A 163 11.52 4.46 -1.11
N VAL A 164 10.79 3.35 -1.16
CA VAL A 164 10.06 2.82 0.01
C VAL A 164 11.02 2.38 1.11
N VAL A 165 12.08 1.64 0.76
CA VAL A 165 13.10 1.20 1.72
C VAL A 165 13.83 2.40 2.32
N TRP A 166 14.14 3.41 1.50
CA TRP A 166 14.75 4.65 1.96
C TRP A 166 13.86 5.42 2.94
N LEU A 167 12.57 5.54 2.63
CA LEU A 167 11.60 6.16 3.53
C LEU A 167 11.60 5.44 4.88
N CYS A 168 11.54 4.11 4.87
CA CYS A 168 11.59 3.31 6.10
C CYS A 168 12.89 3.51 6.87
N ALA A 169 14.02 3.60 6.17
CA ALA A 169 15.34 3.83 6.76
C ALA A 169 15.47 5.22 7.39
N ASN A 170 14.83 6.26 6.84
CA ASN A 170 14.87 7.62 7.38
C ASN A 170 13.93 7.81 8.56
N ILE A 171 12.76 7.16 8.54
CA ILE A 171 11.88 7.12 9.72
C ILE A 171 12.57 6.35 10.85
N ALA A 172 13.37 5.32 10.50
CA ALA A 172 14.13 4.48 11.43
C ALA A 172 13.30 4.02 12.65
N PRO A 173 12.11 3.43 12.44
CA PRO A 173 11.23 3.09 13.56
C PRO A 173 11.94 2.07 14.47
N THR A 174 11.97 2.35 15.77
CA THR A 174 12.44 1.43 16.79
C THR A 174 11.23 0.72 17.40
N VAL A 175 10.82 -0.40 16.79
CA VAL A 175 9.72 -1.22 17.32
C VAL A 175 10.21 -2.48 18.03
N PRO A 176 9.50 -2.92 19.08
CA PRO A 176 9.73 -4.23 19.67
C PRO A 176 9.58 -5.35 18.63
N LEU A 177 10.45 -6.36 18.70
CA LEU A 177 10.39 -7.54 17.83
C LEU A 177 9.01 -8.20 17.84
N THR A 178 8.36 -8.25 19.00
CA THR A 178 7.02 -8.82 19.17
C THR A 178 5.99 -8.11 18.30
N ARG A 179 5.99 -6.76 18.26
CA ARG A 179 5.08 -5.98 17.42
C ARG A 179 5.32 -6.25 15.94
N PHE A 180 6.58 -6.30 15.52
CA PHE A 180 6.93 -6.58 14.14
C PHE A 180 6.45 -7.98 13.70
N VAL A 181 6.77 -9.01 14.49
CA VAL A 181 6.37 -10.40 14.20
C VAL A 181 4.86 -10.57 14.19
N VAL A 182 4.16 -10.05 15.19
CA VAL A 182 2.68 -10.08 15.23
C VAL A 182 2.10 -9.33 14.03
N GLY A 183 2.67 -8.17 13.69
CA GLY A 183 2.27 -7.41 12.52
C GLY A 183 2.37 -8.21 11.22
N VAL A 184 3.53 -8.80 10.94
CA VAL A 184 3.75 -9.62 9.73
C VAL A 184 2.82 -10.82 9.68
N ILE A 185 2.65 -11.53 10.79
CA ILE A 185 1.75 -12.69 10.85
C ILE A 185 0.31 -12.26 10.61
N ALA A 186 -0.16 -11.23 11.31
CA ALA A 186 -1.54 -10.76 11.22
C ALA A 186 -1.88 -10.20 9.84
N THR A 187 -0.98 -9.41 9.23
CA THR A 187 -1.18 -8.87 7.86
C THR A 187 -1.21 -9.99 6.82
N THR A 188 -0.32 -10.97 6.94
CA THR A 188 -0.26 -12.13 6.03
C THR A 188 -1.52 -12.99 6.15
N LEU A 189 -1.97 -13.27 7.37
CA LEU A 189 -3.19 -14.03 7.61
C LEU A 189 -4.42 -13.29 7.06
N LEU A 190 -4.52 -11.98 7.31
CA LEU A 190 -5.62 -11.17 6.78
C LEU A 190 -5.63 -11.17 5.25
N GLY A 191 -4.47 -10.98 4.63
CA GLY A 191 -4.34 -11.01 3.17
C GLY A 191 -4.77 -12.36 2.61
N TYR A 192 -4.26 -13.46 3.18
CA TYR A 192 -4.63 -14.82 2.79
C TYR A 192 -6.14 -15.08 2.90
N VAL A 193 -6.76 -14.67 4.02
CA VAL A 193 -8.20 -14.81 4.22
C VAL A 193 -8.99 -13.96 3.22
N ALA A 194 -8.60 -12.71 2.98
CA ALA A 194 -9.27 -11.83 2.02
C ALA A 194 -9.21 -12.37 0.58
N TYR A 195 -8.06 -12.92 0.18
CA TYR A 195 -7.93 -13.59 -1.11
C TYR A 195 -8.75 -14.89 -1.16
N GLY A 196 -8.68 -15.72 -0.12
CA GLY A 196 -9.40 -17.00 -0.05
C GLY A 196 -10.92 -16.88 -0.01
N LEU A 197 -11.44 -15.79 0.57
CA LEU A 197 -12.88 -15.44 0.54
C LEU A 197 -13.29 -14.76 -0.76
N GLY A 198 -12.35 -14.51 -1.68
CA GLY A 198 -12.58 -13.79 -2.93
C GLY A 198 -13.05 -12.35 -2.70
N THR A 199 -12.67 -11.71 -1.60
CA THR A 199 -13.01 -10.30 -1.31
C THR A 199 -11.92 -9.34 -1.79
N ALA A 200 -10.73 -9.85 -2.15
CA ALA A 200 -9.64 -9.08 -2.71
C ALA A 200 -8.92 -9.84 -3.83
N SER A 201 -8.53 -9.10 -4.87
CA SER A 201 -7.58 -9.59 -5.89
C SER A 201 -6.16 -9.76 -5.31
N ILE A 202 -5.22 -10.37 -6.05
CA ILE A 202 -3.80 -10.46 -5.61
C ILE A 202 -3.23 -9.06 -5.36
N ALA A 203 -3.38 -8.15 -6.32
CA ALA A 203 -2.97 -6.76 -6.16
C ALA A 203 -3.66 -6.08 -4.96
N GLY A 204 -4.98 -6.24 -4.81
CA GLY A 204 -5.73 -5.69 -3.67
C GLY A 204 -5.25 -6.22 -2.32
N MET A 205 -4.96 -7.53 -2.25
CA MET A 205 -4.40 -8.20 -1.09
C MET A 205 -3.01 -7.64 -0.74
N LEU A 206 -2.11 -7.53 -1.72
CA LEU A 206 -0.76 -7.00 -1.51
C LEU A 206 -0.79 -5.54 -1.08
N THR A 207 -1.66 -4.72 -1.67
CA THR A 207 -1.88 -3.35 -1.22
C THR A 207 -2.36 -3.31 0.23
N GLY A 208 -3.39 -4.10 0.59
CA GLY A 208 -3.91 -4.16 1.96
C GLY A 208 -2.85 -4.62 2.97
N MET A 209 -2.05 -5.63 2.61
CA MET A 209 -0.93 -6.11 3.41
C MET A 209 0.13 -5.01 3.64
N LEU A 210 0.48 -4.25 2.60
CA LEU A 210 1.43 -3.15 2.70
C LEU A 210 0.93 -2.07 3.66
N LEU A 211 -0.31 -1.63 3.47
CA LEU A 211 -0.96 -0.61 4.31
C LEU A 211 -1.03 -1.04 5.78
N ALA A 212 -1.48 -2.27 6.01
CA ALA A 212 -1.62 -2.81 7.35
C ALA A 212 -0.25 -3.05 8.02
N LEU A 213 0.79 -3.41 7.26
CA LEU A 213 2.18 -3.50 7.74
C LEU A 213 2.71 -2.12 8.18
N PHE A 214 2.48 -1.08 7.39
CA PHE A 214 2.85 0.28 7.77
C PHE A 214 2.10 0.74 9.01
N ALA A 215 0.79 0.49 9.09
CA ALA A 215 -0.01 0.87 10.25
C ALA A 215 0.46 0.20 11.55
N VAL A 216 0.70 -1.11 11.55
CA VAL A 216 1.12 -1.83 12.76
C VAL A 216 2.56 -1.48 13.18
N VAL A 217 3.48 -1.32 12.23
CA VAL A 217 4.88 -1.02 12.55
C VAL A 217 5.06 0.45 12.92
N LEU A 218 4.57 1.38 12.11
CA LEU A 218 4.79 2.81 12.33
C LEU A 218 3.85 3.40 13.38
N GLY A 219 2.58 2.98 13.41
CA GLY A 219 1.58 3.51 14.33
C GLY A 219 1.38 2.64 15.58
N GLY A 220 1.26 1.33 15.41
CA GLY A 220 0.97 0.37 16.47
C GLY A 220 -0.38 -0.35 16.30
N TYR A 221 -0.79 -1.13 17.31
CA TYR A 221 -1.96 -2.01 17.21
C TYR A 221 -3.29 -1.27 17.01
N GLY A 222 -3.46 -0.06 17.57
CA GLY A 222 -4.67 0.75 17.35
C GLY A 222 -4.84 1.10 15.87
N TRP A 223 -3.78 1.57 15.22
CA TRP A 223 -3.78 1.94 13.79
C TRP A 223 -4.10 0.73 12.91
N PHE A 224 -3.50 -0.41 13.24
CA PHE A 224 -3.78 -1.69 12.58
C PHE A 224 -5.25 -2.09 12.73
N ALA A 225 -5.80 -2.01 13.95
CA ALA A 225 -7.19 -2.39 14.22
C ALA A 225 -8.19 -1.56 13.39
N LEU A 226 -7.94 -0.25 13.23
CA LEU A 226 -8.78 0.63 12.41
C LEU A 226 -8.80 0.17 10.94
N LEU A 227 -7.62 -0.06 10.33
CA LEU A 227 -7.54 -0.49 8.92
C LEU A 227 -8.12 -1.88 8.71
N VAL A 228 -7.84 -2.82 9.59
CA VAL A 228 -8.36 -4.19 9.49
C VAL A 228 -9.88 -4.18 9.61
N THR A 229 -10.43 -3.34 10.49
CA THR A 229 -11.88 -3.18 10.63
C THR A 229 -12.49 -2.62 9.35
N PHE A 230 -11.88 -1.57 8.79
CA PHE A 230 -12.34 -1.01 7.51
C PHE A 230 -12.29 -2.05 6.38
N PHE A 231 -11.15 -2.72 6.17
CA PHE A 231 -11.05 -3.72 5.11
C PHE A 231 -11.97 -4.91 5.32
N GLY A 232 -12.05 -5.43 6.54
CA GLY A 232 -12.87 -6.58 6.88
C GLY A 232 -14.35 -6.28 6.72
N LEU A 233 -14.84 -5.23 7.39
CA LEU A 233 -16.26 -4.88 7.33
C LEU A 233 -16.68 -4.29 5.99
N GLY A 234 -15.81 -3.51 5.35
CA GLY A 234 -16.07 -2.97 4.02
C GLY A 234 -16.19 -4.08 2.98
N ALA A 235 -15.29 -5.08 3.00
CA ALA A 235 -15.40 -6.26 2.14
C ALA A 235 -16.68 -7.07 2.40
N LEU A 236 -17.07 -7.25 3.67
CA LEU A 236 -18.30 -7.95 4.02
C LEU A 236 -19.55 -7.17 3.57
N ALA A 237 -19.56 -5.85 3.70
CA ALA A 237 -20.63 -5.00 3.20
C ALA A 237 -20.76 -5.10 1.67
N SER A 238 -19.63 -5.06 0.94
CA SER A 238 -19.61 -5.24 -0.52
C SER A 238 -20.14 -6.61 -0.96
N LYS A 239 -19.99 -7.67 -0.17
CA LYS A 239 -20.58 -8.98 -0.48
C LYS A 239 -22.00 -9.20 0.06
N PHE A 240 -22.45 -8.39 1.00
CA PHE A 240 -23.78 -8.53 1.58
C PHE A 240 -24.85 -8.30 0.51
N ARG A 241 -25.74 -9.28 0.32
CA ARG A 241 -26.83 -9.25 -0.70
C ARG A 241 -26.32 -8.86 -2.10
N TYR A 242 -25.20 -9.45 -2.51
CA TYR A 242 -24.57 -9.14 -3.81
C TYR A 242 -25.52 -9.33 -4.99
N ASP A 243 -26.30 -10.41 -5.02
CA ASP A 243 -27.25 -10.69 -6.11
C ASP A 243 -28.32 -9.59 -6.23
N ASP A 244 -28.89 -9.12 -5.12
CA ASP A 244 -29.86 -8.02 -5.12
C ASP A 244 -29.24 -6.70 -5.61
N LYS A 245 -27.95 -6.47 -5.31
CA LYS A 245 -27.21 -5.30 -5.80
C LYS A 245 -26.90 -5.43 -7.29
N ALA A 246 -26.62 -6.64 -7.77
CA ALA A 246 -26.37 -6.91 -9.19
C ALA A 246 -27.64 -6.70 -10.02
N ASP A 247 -28.79 -7.18 -9.54
CA ASP A 247 -30.10 -6.97 -10.17
C ASP A 247 -30.48 -5.48 -10.25
N ARG A 248 -29.98 -4.68 -9.29
CA ARG A 248 -30.16 -3.22 -9.25
C ARG A 248 -29.10 -2.43 -10.02
N GLY A 249 -28.09 -3.09 -10.60
CA GLY A 249 -27.00 -2.43 -11.33
C GLY A 249 -26.02 -1.66 -10.43
N ILE A 250 -26.03 -1.91 -9.12
CA ILE A 250 -25.20 -1.22 -8.11
C ILE A 250 -24.14 -2.12 -7.46
N ALA A 251 -23.99 -3.35 -7.97
CA ALA A 251 -22.99 -4.28 -7.45
C ALA A 251 -21.57 -3.78 -7.77
N GLU A 252 -20.70 -3.88 -6.77
CA GLU A 252 -19.27 -3.66 -6.93
C GLU A 252 -18.69 -4.64 -7.96
N ALA A 253 -17.79 -4.14 -8.81
CA ALA A 253 -17.20 -4.94 -9.89
C ALA A 253 -16.39 -6.14 -9.36
N ASN A 254 -16.12 -7.12 -10.24
CA ASN A 254 -15.34 -8.33 -9.93
C ASN A 254 -15.91 -9.16 -8.77
N ASP A 255 -17.23 -9.41 -8.75
CA ASP A 255 -17.89 -10.19 -7.68
C ASP A 255 -17.69 -9.59 -6.27
N GLY A 256 -17.61 -8.25 -6.22
CA GLY A 256 -17.32 -7.49 -5.00
C GLY A 256 -15.85 -7.55 -4.55
N ALA A 257 -14.94 -8.08 -5.36
CA ALA A 257 -13.52 -8.15 -5.02
C ALA A 257 -12.81 -6.81 -5.27
N ARG A 258 -12.22 -6.22 -4.22
CA ARG A 258 -11.53 -4.94 -4.34
C ARG A 258 -10.14 -5.09 -4.99
N GLY A 259 -9.91 -4.28 -6.02
CA GLY A 259 -8.62 -4.13 -6.71
C GLY A 259 -7.65 -3.21 -5.97
N SER A 260 -6.38 -3.19 -6.37
CA SER A 260 -5.37 -2.30 -5.78
C SER A 260 -5.74 -0.82 -5.91
N GLY A 261 -6.35 -0.41 -7.03
CA GLY A 261 -6.80 0.97 -7.24
C GLY A 261 -7.85 1.42 -6.24
N ASN A 262 -8.85 0.58 -5.95
CA ASN A 262 -9.88 0.87 -4.94
C ASN A 262 -9.25 0.92 -3.52
N VAL A 263 -8.44 -0.10 -3.18
CA VAL A 263 -7.75 -0.15 -1.87
C VAL A 263 -6.83 1.06 -1.64
N LEU A 264 -6.04 1.44 -2.66
CA LEU A 264 -5.15 2.60 -2.58
C LEU A 264 -5.93 3.91 -2.50
N ALA A 265 -6.95 4.11 -3.35
CA ALA A 265 -7.76 5.33 -3.33
C ALA A 265 -8.32 5.63 -1.93
N ASN A 266 -8.88 4.59 -1.29
CA ASN A 266 -9.48 4.72 0.04
C ASN A 266 -8.47 4.82 1.20
N SER A 267 -7.20 4.46 0.97
CA SER A 267 -6.23 4.30 2.06
C SER A 267 -4.96 5.13 1.89
N ALA A 268 -4.76 5.83 0.77
CA ALA A 268 -3.56 6.62 0.51
C ALA A 268 -3.39 7.75 1.53
N VAL A 269 -4.51 8.38 1.94
CA VAL A 269 -4.51 9.42 2.98
C VAL A 269 -4.14 8.84 4.34
N ALA A 270 -4.70 7.68 4.70
CA ALA A 270 -4.31 6.97 5.91
C ALA A 270 -2.82 6.57 5.88
N LEU A 271 -2.30 6.07 4.74
CA LEU A 271 -0.88 5.76 4.60
C LEU A 271 0.00 7.00 4.79
N ALA A 272 -0.35 8.10 4.14
CA ALA A 272 0.37 9.35 4.29
C ALA A 272 0.32 9.87 5.74
N ALA A 273 -0.82 9.73 6.40
CA ALA A 273 -1.01 10.15 7.78
C ALA A 273 -0.17 9.32 8.77
N VAL A 274 -0.10 7.98 8.63
CA VAL A 274 0.74 7.18 9.53
C VAL A 274 2.24 7.41 9.29
N VAL A 275 2.64 7.65 8.03
CA VAL A 275 4.02 8.04 7.71
C VAL A 275 4.36 9.41 8.30
N GLY A 276 3.46 10.39 8.14
CA GLY A 276 3.59 11.72 8.72
C GLY A 276 3.64 11.70 10.24
N TYR A 277 2.82 10.87 10.88
CA TYR A 277 2.87 10.61 12.32
C TYR A 277 4.24 10.08 12.75
N ALA A 278 4.75 9.04 12.09
CA ALA A 278 6.02 8.44 12.45
C ALA A 278 7.20 9.41 12.27
N ALA A 279 7.11 10.32 11.30
CA ALA A 279 8.12 11.36 11.09
C ALA A 279 8.07 12.49 12.13
N THR A 280 6.95 12.65 12.88
CA THR A 280 6.71 13.82 13.75
C THR A 280 6.52 13.48 15.22
N VAL A 281 6.28 12.21 15.59
CA VAL A 281 5.91 11.76 16.96
C VAL A 281 6.89 12.20 18.07
N GLY A 282 8.15 12.43 17.74
CA GLY A 282 9.15 13.02 18.64
C GLY A 282 9.23 14.55 18.56
N PRO A 283 9.63 15.11 17.40
CA PRO A 283 9.95 16.54 17.30
C PRO A 283 8.73 17.46 17.38
N GLU A 284 7.56 17.03 16.93
CA GLU A 284 6.37 17.88 16.76
C GLU A 284 5.10 17.17 17.27
N PRO A 285 4.89 17.07 18.61
CA PRO A 285 3.82 16.25 19.20
C PRO A 285 2.41 16.63 18.75
N THR A 286 2.14 17.93 18.57
CA THR A 286 0.84 18.43 18.11
C THR A 286 0.58 18.01 16.66
N LEU A 287 1.58 18.12 15.79
CA LEU A 287 1.48 17.71 14.39
C LEU A 287 1.31 16.18 14.29
N ALA A 288 2.01 15.42 15.13
CA ALA A 288 1.84 13.98 15.23
C ALA A 288 0.42 13.60 15.65
N ALA A 289 -0.16 14.30 16.64
CA ALA A 289 -1.55 14.09 17.03
C ALA A 289 -2.52 14.46 15.89
N ALA A 290 -2.28 15.56 15.16
CA ALA A 290 -3.07 15.91 13.98
C ALA A 290 -3.02 14.81 12.90
N PHE A 291 -1.85 14.22 12.63
CA PHE A 291 -1.74 13.08 11.71
C PHE A 291 -2.48 11.83 12.22
N ARG A 292 -2.47 11.59 13.54
CA ARG A 292 -3.25 10.50 14.15
C ARG A 292 -4.74 10.68 13.94
N LEU A 293 -5.24 11.90 14.09
CA LEU A 293 -6.65 12.23 13.83
C LEU A 293 -6.96 12.19 12.33
N ALA A 294 -6.05 12.64 11.47
CA ALA A 294 -6.21 12.54 10.03
C ALA A 294 -6.30 11.09 9.54
N PHE A 295 -5.50 10.19 10.13
CA PHE A 295 -5.62 8.76 9.87
C PHE A 295 -7.00 8.23 10.28
N ALA A 296 -7.43 8.52 11.52
CA ALA A 296 -8.71 8.05 12.02
C ALA A 296 -9.89 8.58 11.19
N GLY A 297 -9.89 9.88 10.86
CA GLY A 297 -10.93 10.52 10.06
C GLY A 297 -10.97 10.02 8.61
N SER A 298 -9.81 9.76 8.01
CA SER A 298 -9.72 9.14 6.67
C SER A 298 -10.28 7.72 6.64
N VAL A 299 -9.93 6.89 7.62
CA VAL A 299 -10.46 5.51 7.72
C VAL A 299 -11.94 5.51 8.07
N ALA A 300 -12.38 6.43 8.93
CA ALA A 300 -13.79 6.62 9.28
C ALA A 300 -14.60 7.01 8.04
N THR A 301 -14.06 7.88 7.20
CA THR A 301 -14.67 8.25 5.91
C THR A 301 -14.84 7.03 5.02
N ALA A 302 -13.77 6.27 4.81
CA ALA A 302 -13.81 5.13 3.90
C ALA A 302 -14.84 4.07 4.34
N LEU A 303 -14.96 3.80 5.65
CA LEU A 303 -15.97 2.87 6.16
C LEU A 303 -17.38 3.46 6.15
N ALA A 304 -17.54 4.74 6.49
CA ALA A 304 -18.83 5.42 6.46
C ALA A 304 -19.40 5.46 5.04
N ASP A 305 -18.57 5.83 4.07
CA ASP A 305 -18.93 5.82 2.66
C ASP A 305 -19.31 4.41 2.18
N THR A 306 -18.47 3.41 2.45
CA THR A 306 -18.77 2.01 2.10
C THR A 306 -20.09 1.55 2.71
N PHE A 307 -20.35 1.84 3.99
CA PHE A 307 -21.62 1.45 4.62
C PHE A 307 -22.82 2.20 4.05
N SER A 308 -22.64 3.49 3.73
CA SER A 308 -23.67 4.31 3.12
C SER A 308 -24.06 3.79 1.73
N SER A 309 -23.09 3.53 0.87
CA SER A 309 -23.34 3.06 -0.50
C SER A 309 -23.83 1.61 -0.54
N GLU A 310 -23.17 0.70 0.17
CA GLU A 310 -23.46 -0.75 0.10
C GLU A 310 -24.78 -1.13 0.77
N PHE A 311 -25.12 -0.52 1.91
CA PHE A 311 -26.39 -0.78 2.58
C PHE A 311 -27.48 0.19 2.13
N GLY A 312 -27.15 1.47 1.92
CA GLY A 312 -28.10 2.49 1.49
C GLY A 312 -28.60 2.26 0.06
N GLY A 313 -27.80 1.69 -0.83
CA GLY A 313 -28.20 1.34 -2.20
C GLY A 313 -29.30 0.28 -2.30
N LEU A 314 -29.53 -0.49 -1.23
CA LEU A 314 -30.62 -1.46 -1.16
C LEU A 314 -32.01 -0.82 -0.91
N PHE A 315 -32.06 0.49 -0.65
CA PHE A 315 -33.30 1.22 -0.39
C PHE A 315 -33.74 2.04 -1.59
N ASP A 316 -35.05 2.21 -1.73
CA ASP A 316 -35.66 2.92 -2.86
C ASP A 316 -35.82 4.42 -2.60
N ASN A 317 -36.08 5.18 -3.67
CA ASN A 317 -36.22 6.63 -3.68
C ASN A 317 -34.97 7.40 -3.21
N PRO A 318 -33.76 7.06 -3.71
CA PRO A 318 -32.58 7.84 -3.42
C PRO A 318 -32.72 9.25 -3.99
N ARG A 319 -32.06 10.21 -3.35
CA ARG A 319 -32.12 11.63 -3.72
C ARG A 319 -30.75 12.14 -4.10
N LEU A 320 -30.64 12.86 -5.19
CA LEU A 320 -29.38 13.47 -5.58
C LEU A 320 -28.97 14.53 -4.55
N ILE A 321 -27.76 14.47 -4.01
CA ILE A 321 -27.32 15.35 -2.92
C ILE A 321 -27.38 16.84 -3.26
N THR A 322 -27.23 17.20 -4.54
CA THR A 322 -27.20 18.59 -5.01
C THR A 322 -28.59 19.23 -5.19
N THR A 323 -29.60 18.43 -5.55
CA THR A 323 -30.96 18.93 -5.86
C THR A 323 -32.03 18.41 -4.92
N LEU A 324 -31.72 17.36 -4.15
CA LEU A 324 -32.65 16.58 -3.32
C LEU A 324 -33.84 15.96 -4.08
N GLY A 325 -33.78 15.97 -5.41
CA GLY A 325 -34.73 15.30 -6.30
C GLY A 325 -34.51 13.80 -6.32
N THR A 326 -35.59 13.03 -6.44
CA THR A 326 -35.53 11.56 -6.54
C THR A 326 -34.85 11.14 -7.84
N VAL A 327 -33.90 10.20 -7.76
CA VAL A 327 -33.16 9.64 -8.89
C VAL A 327 -33.19 8.11 -8.85
N GLU A 328 -32.66 7.46 -9.89
CA GLU A 328 -32.55 6.00 -9.92
C GLU A 328 -31.46 5.50 -8.95
N PRO A 329 -31.65 4.34 -8.30
CA PRO A 329 -30.59 3.67 -7.54
C PRO A 329 -29.33 3.48 -8.38
N GLY A 330 -28.17 3.75 -7.78
CA GLY A 330 -26.87 3.69 -8.47
C GLY A 330 -26.47 4.97 -9.19
N THR A 331 -27.28 6.02 -9.13
CA THR A 331 -26.86 7.34 -9.63
C THR A 331 -25.74 7.90 -8.75
N ASP A 332 -24.62 8.31 -9.34
CA ASP A 332 -23.49 8.90 -8.63
C ASP A 332 -23.94 10.13 -7.80
N GLY A 333 -23.58 10.14 -6.51
CA GLY A 333 -23.97 11.17 -5.56
C GLY A 333 -25.44 11.13 -5.10
N ALA A 334 -26.15 10.03 -5.35
CA ALA A 334 -27.45 9.80 -4.77
C ALA A 334 -27.35 9.27 -3.32
N ILE A 335 -28.13 9.86 -2.42
CA ILE A 335 -28.14 9.53 -0.99
C ILE A 335 -29.51 9.01 -0.54
N THR A 336 -29.50 8.12 0.45
CA THR A 336 -30.70 7.69 1.19
C THR A 336 -30.51 8.00 2.67
N TRP A 337 -31.58 8.30 3.41
CA TRP A 337 -31.45 8.56 4.85
C TRP A 337 -30.99 7.31 5.61
N GLN A 338 -31.30 6.11 5.11
CA GLN A 338 -30.78 4.85 5.64
C GLN A 338 -29.27 4.76 5.40
N GLY A 339 -28.80 5.08 4.19
CA GLY A 339 -27.37 5.15 3.86
C GLY A 339 -26.62 6.10 4.80
N GLU A 340 -27.16 7.31 5.01
CA GLU A 340 -26.61 8.28 5.97
C GLU A 340 -26.50 7.70 7.40
N LEU A 341 -27.52 6.98 7.86
CA LEU A 341 -27.49 6.34 9.17
C LEU A 341 -26.45 5.21 9.23
N PHE A 342 -26.35 4.37 8.20
CA PHE A 342 -25.32 3.34 8.12
C PHE A 342 -23.92 3.96 8.05
N GLY A 343 -23.73 5.04 7.30
CA GLY A 343 -22.48 5.79 7.26
C GLY A 343 -22.10 6.35 8.63
N LEU A 344 -23.05 6.94 9.36
CA LEU A 344 -22.84 7.36 10.75
C LEU A 344 -22.41 6.20 11.65
N THR A 345 -22.99 5.01 11.49
CA THR A 345 -22.53 3.82 12.26
C THR A 345 -21.11 3.40 11.90
N GLY A 346 -20.73 3.46 10.61
CA GLY A 346 -19.37 3.17 10.16
C GLY A 346 -18.34 4.15 10.72
N ALA A 347 -18.63 5.46 10.64
CA ALA A 347 -17.80 6.51 11.23
C ALA A 347 -17.69 6.35 12.76
N GLY A 348 -18.81 6.10 13.44
CA GLY A 348 -18.86 5.88 14.89
C GLY A 348 -18.06 4.66 15.34
N LEU A 349 -18.08 3.57 14.57
CA LEU A 349 -17.29 2.37 14.86
C LEU A 349 -15.78 2.66 14.82
N ILE A 350 -15.32 3.32 13.75
CA ILE A 350 -13.90 3.70 13.62
C ILE A 350 -13.50 4.70 14.72
N ALA A 351 -14.35 5.68 15.02
CA ALA A 351 -14.12 6.63 16.10
C ALA A 351 -14.02 5.93 17.47
N GLY A 352 -14.89 4.98 17.78
CA GLY A 352 -14.83 4.20 19.02
C GLY A 352 -13.56 3.36 19.12
N LEU A 353 -13.14 2.71 18.03
CA LEU A 353 -11.86 2.01 17.99
C LEU A 353 -10.67 2.96 18.12
N ALA A 354 -10.76 4.17 17.55
CA ALA A 354 -9.74 5.20 17.70
C ALA A 354 -9.64 5.66 19.16
N ALA A 355 -10.79 5.85 19.84
CA ALA A 355 -10.84 6.19 21.25
C ALA A 355 -10.10 5.15 22.12
N LEU A 356 -10.37 3.87 21.88
CA LEU A 356 -9.70 2.77 22.60
C LEU A 356 -8.22 2.62 22.21
N GLY A 357 -7.92 2.67 20.91
CA GLY A 357 -6.59 2.40 20.38
C GLY A 357 -5.60 3.54 20.57
N PHE A 358 -6.09 4.78 20.63
CA PHE A 358 -5.28 5.99 20.77
C PHE A 358 -5.47 6.71 22.10
N GLY A 359 -6.44 6.29 22.93
CA GLY A 359 -6.76 6.94 24.20
C GLY A 359 -7.40 8.31 24.03
N LEU A 360 -8.28 8.48 23.03
CA LEU A 360 -8.96 9.75 22.77
C LEU A 360 -10.05 10.00 23.82
N ASP A 361 -10.19 11.26 24.23
CA ASP A 361 -11.32 11.71 25.03
C ASP A 361 -12.59 11.86 24.16
N ALA A 362 -13.73 12.14 24.80
CA ALA A 362 -15.01 12.21 24.10
C ALA A 362 -15.07 13.32 23.03
N PRO A 363 -14.58 14.56 23.29
CA PRO A 363 -14.53 15.60 22.27
C PRO A 363 -13.67 15.21 21.06
N THR A 364 -12.45 14.68 21.30
CA THR A 364 -11.54 14.28 20.22
C THR A 364 -12.08 13.10 19.42
N THR A 365 -12.78 12.17 20.08
CA THR A 365 -13.51 11.09 19.40
C THR A 365 -14.60 11.63 18.48
N GLY A 366 -15.31 12.67 18.93
CA GLY A 366 -16.31 13.37 18.11
C GLY A 366 -15.72 13.96 16.83
N LEU A 367 -14.47 14.45 16.85
CA LEU A 367 -13.79 14.96 15.65
C LEU A 367 -13.59 13.88 14.58
N VAL A 368 -13.36 12.63 14.98
CA VAL A 368 -13.23 11.50 14.04
C VAL A 368 -14.57 11.20 13.37
N VAL A 369 -15.67 11.24 14.14
CA VAL A 369 -17.03 11.07 13.60
C VAL A 369 -17.34 12.18 12.60
N VAL A 370 -17.08 13.44 12.97
CA VAL A 370 -17.27 14.59 12.08
C VAL A 370 -16.44 14.45 10.81
N GLY A 371 -15.17 14.04 10.92
CA GLY A 371 -14.32 13.75 9.76
C GLY A 371 -14.94 12.69 8.84
N GLY A 372 -15.41 11.57 9.40
CA GLY A 372 -16.06 10.51 8.63
C GLY A 372 -17.32 10.98 7.88
N LEU A 373 -18.18 11.77 8.55
CA LEU A 373 -19.40 12.31 7.95
C LEU A 373 -19.11 13.35 6.86
N VAL A 374 -18.15 14.25 7.10
CA VAL A 374 -17.72 15.23 6.09
C VAL A 374 -17.15 14.51 4.87
N GLY A 375 -16.34 13.47 5.08
CA GLY A 375 -15.78 12.68 4.01
C GLY A 375 -16.83 11.96 3.16
N MET A 376 -17.79 11.24 3.77
CA MET A 376 -18.86 10.57 3.00
C MET A 376 -19.77 11.56 2.26
N THR A 377 -20.00 12.74 2.86
CA THR A 377 -20.77 13.81 2.22
C THR A 377 -20.00 14.38 1.02
N ALA A 378 -18.70 14.56 1.18
CA ALA A 378 -17.81 15.02 0.10
C ALA A 378 -17.79 14.01 -1.06
N ASP A 379 -17.78 12.70 -0.77
CA ASP A 379 -17.88 11.65 -1.78
C ASP A 379 -19.14 11.85 -2.64
N SER A 380 -20.31 11.91 -2.01
CA SER A 380 -21.59 12.10 -2.71
C SER A 380 -21.64 13.41 -3.51
N LEU A 381 -21.10 14.51 -2.96
CA LEU A 381 -21.04 15.79 -3.68
C LEU A 381 -20.14 15.73 -4.90
N LEU A 382 -18.97 15.11 -4.78
CA LEU A 382 -18.00 14.98 -5.86
C LEU A 382 -18.48 13.98 -6.92
N GLY A 383 -19.14 12.88 -6.52
CA GLY A 383 -19.84 11.95 -7.40
C GLY A 383 -20.88 12.68 -8.25
N ALA A 384 -21.78 13.44 -7.62
CA ALA A 384 -22.83 14.18 -8.33
C ALA A 384 -22.32 15.28 -9.29
N THR A 385 -21.09 15.78 -9.13
CA THR A 385 -20.61 16.98 -9.84
C THR A 385 -19.43 16.75 -10.78
N LEU A 386 -18.58 15.76 -10.50
CA LEU A 386 -17.31 15.53 -11.21
C LEU A 386 -17.18 14.13 -11.80
N GLU A 387 -17.83 13.12 -11.21
CA GLU A 387 -17.75 11.73 -11.66
C GLU A 387 -18.45 11.53 -13.02
N GLY A 388 -17.99 10.56 -13.81
CA GLY A 388 -18.51 10.26 -15.14
C GLY A 388 -18.15 11.26 -16.25
N GLY A 389 -17.70 12.47 -15.91
CA GLY A 389 -17.34 13.52 -16.88
C GLY A 389 -15.91 14.05 -16.80
N ARG A 390 -15.25 14.04 -15.63
CA ARG A 390 -13.92 14.65 -15.41
C ARG A 390 -12.94 13.79 -14.63
N VAL A 391 -13.44 12.98 -13.69
CA VAL A 391 -12.63 12.10 -12.84
C VAL A 391 -13.35 10.76 -12.65
N GLY A 392 -12.61 9.70 -12.31
CA GLY A 392 -13.20 8.40 -11.96
C GLY A 392 -13.34 8.18 -10.46
N ASN A 393 -14.12 7.18 -10.07
CA ASN A 393 -14.39 6.75 -8.68
C ASN A 393 -13.15 6.73 -7.77
N GLN A 394 -12.01 6.22 -8.24
CA GLN A 394 -10.77 6.19 -7.44
C GLN A 394 -10.28 7.58 -7.00
N THR A 395 -10.45 8.60 -7.85
CA THR A 395 -10.11 9.97 -7.51
C THR A 395 -11.12 10.54 -6.51
N VAL A 396 -12.40 10.23 -6.66
CA VAL A 396 -13.47 10.66 -5.76
C VAL A 396 -13.26 10.10 -4.35
N ASN A 397 -13.05 8.79 -4.22
CA ASN A 397 -12.71 8.11 -2.96
C ASN A 397 -11.46 8.72 -2.28
N PHE A 398 -10.43 9.03 -3.06
CA PHE A 398 -9.23 9.68 -2.52
C PHE A 398 -9.54 11.07 -1.96
N LEU A 399 -10.33 11.88 -2.67
CA LEU A 399 -10.70 13.22 -2.24
C LEU A 399 -11.67 13.21 -1.04
N ALA A 400 -12.58 12.24 -0.99
CA ALA A 400 -13.47 12.03 0.13
C ALA A 400 -12.67 11.72 1.41
N THR A 401 -11.82 10.69 1.36
CA THR A 401 -10.98 10.30 2.50
C THR A 401 -9.96 11.37 2.89
N LEU A 402 -9.48 12.16 1.93
CA LEU A 402 -8.65 13.34 2.17
C LEU A 402 -9.43 14.40 2.93
N SER A 403 -10.67 14.68 2.51
CA SER A 403 -11.53 15.67 3.14
C SER A 403 -11.79 15.30 4.60
N GLY A 404 -12.21 14.06 4.87
CA GLY A 404 -12.47 13.63 6.24
C GLY A 404 -11.22 13.56 7.12
N GLY A 405 -10.08 13.14 6.56
CA GLY A 405 -8.79 13.16 7.27
C GLY A 405 -8.33 14.58 7.61
N VAL A 406 -8.37 15.50 6.64
CA VAL A 406 -8.01 16.91 6.86
C VAL A 406 -8.96 17.55 7.87
N THR A 407 -10.26 17.31 7.78
CA THR A 407 -11.24 17.82 8.75
C THR A 407 -10.90 17.37 10.18
N ALA A 408 -10.69 16.07 10.41
CA ALA A 408 -10.37 15.57 11.75
C ALA A 408 -9.03 16.12 12.27
N GLY A 409 -8.00 16.14 11.43
CA GLY A 409 -6.67 16.62 11.80
C GLY A 409 -6.62 18.14 12.06
N VAL A 410 -7.28 18.95 11.23
CA VAL A 410 -7.30 20.41 11.38
C VAL A 410 -8.17 20.83 12.55
N LEU A 411 -9.36 20.25 12.73
CA LEU A 411 -10.21 20.57 13.88
C LEU A 411 -9.50 20.26 15.20
N PHE A 412 -8.70 19.19 15.26
CA PHE A 412 -7.90 18.88 16.44
C PHE A 412 -6.86 19.97 16.76
N VAL A 413 -6.30 20.64 15.76
CA VAL A 413 -5.34 21.73 15.98
C VAL A 413 -6.04 23.03 16.42
N LEU A 414 -7.32 23.20 16.08
CA LEU A 414 -8.08 24.41 16.35
C LEU A 414 -8.80 24.43 17.69
N VAL A 415 -8.98 23.26 18.33
CA VAL A 415 -9.69 23.08 19.62
C VAL A 415 -8.68 22.69 20.68
#